data_AF-A0A2K8K8L9-F1
#
_entry.id   AF-A0A2K8K8L9-F1
#
_cell.length_a   1.000
_cell.length_b   1.000
_cell.length_c   1.000
_cell.angle_alpha   90.00
_cell.angle_beta   90.00
_cell.angle_gamma   90.00
#
_symmetry.space_group_name_H-M   'P 1'
#
loop_
_entity.id
_entity.type
_entity.pdbx_description
1 polymer ?
#
loop_
_entity_poly.entity_id
_entity_poly.type
_entity_poly.pdbx_seq_one_letter_code
_entity_poly.pdbx_strand_id
1 'polypeptide(L)' 'MKFFKKNNNITVSYLVNNKISIFFGKIIKIKKFTFNVEKKIQGIKLNKIFFIKNPNLISLKNI' A
#
# COMPACT_ATOMS: atom_id res chain seq x y z
N MET A 1 -8.27 9.12 -12.20
CA MET A 1 -7.72 8.27 -11.11
C MET A 1 -8.02 8.95 -9.78
N LYS A 2 -8.67 8.27 -8.83
CA LYS A 2 -8.82 8.83 -7.47
C LYS A 2 -7.42 9.12 -6.91
N PHE A 3 -7.13 10.37 -6.60
CA PHE A 3 -5.81 10.79 -6.12
C PHE A 3 -5.62 10.30 -4.69
N PHE A 4 -4.72 9.34 -4.49
CA PHE A 4 -4.27 8.91 -3.16
C PHE A 4 -3.34 9.98 -2.60
N LYS A 5 -3.65 10.51 -1.41
CA LYS A 5 -2.84 11.52 -0.73
C LYS A 5 -2.11 10.92 0.47
N LYS A 6 -1.04 11.59 0.89
CA LYS A 6 -0.40 11.30 2.16
C LYS A 6 -1.45 11.36 3.27
N ASN A 7 -1.34 10.48 4.24
CA ASN A 7 -2.25 10.25 5.36
C ASN A 7 -3.58 9.55 5.05
N ASN A 8 -3.87 9.19 3.80
CA ASN A 8 -5.02 8.35 3.50
C ASN A 8 -4.84 6.93 4.03
N ASN A 9 -5.92 6.34 4.54
CA ASN A 9 -5.99 4.91 4.76
C ASN A 9 -6.31 4.22 3.44
N ILE A 10 -5.53 3.19 3.12
CA ILE A 10 -5.67 2.44 1.89
C ILE A 10 -5.58 0.94 2.12
N THR A 11 -6.19 0.21 1.20
CA THR A 11 -5.95 -1.22 0.98
C THR A 11 -5.22 -1.39 -0.34
N VAL A 12 -4.17 -2.19 -0.29
CA VAL A 12 -3.33 -2.60 -1.42
C VAL A 12 -3.50 -4.10 -1.62
N SER A 13 -4.00 -4.50 -2.77
CA SER A 13 -4.00 -5.90 -3.19
C SER A 13 -2.86 -6.11 -4.18
N TYR A 14 -2.05 -7.14 -3.95
CA TYR A 14 -0.86 -7.41 -4.74
C TYR A 14 -0.58 -8.92 -4.79
N LEU A 15 0.15 -9.35 -5.81
CA LEU A 15 0.44 -10.74 -6.07
C LEU A 15 1.82 -11.09 -5.50
N VAL A 16 1.89 -12.16 -4.71
CA VAL A 16 3.15 -12.72 -4.17
C VAL A 16 3.05 -14.23 -4.24
N ASN A 17 4.05 -14.88 -4.84
CA ASN A 17 4.13 -16.34 -4.96
C ASN A 17 2.82 -16.96 -5.48
N ASN A 18 2.26 -16.38 -6.56
CA ASN A 18 1.00 -16.77 -7.19
C ASN A 18 -0.25 -16.71 -6.28
N LYS A 19 -0.16 -16.03 -5.12
CA LYS A 19 -1.28 -15.79 -4.22
C LYS A 19 -1.59 -14.30 -4.13
N ILE A 20 -2.88 -13.98 -4.03
CA ILE A 20 -3.35 -12.62 -3.79
C ILE A 20 -3.11 -12.30 -2.31
N SER A 21 -2.30 -11.29 -2.06
CA SER A 21 -2.02 -10.74 -0.74
C SER A 21 -2.66 -9.37 -0.59
N ILE A 22 -3.09 -9.05 0.62
CA ILE A 22 -3.72 -7.76 0.94
C ILE A 22 -2.92 -7.09 2.06
N PHE A 23 -2.58 -5.82 1.86
CA PHE A 23 -1.96 -4.98 2.86
C PHE A 23 -2.77 -3.71 3.04
N PHE A 24 -3.12 -3.39 4.27
CA PHE A 24 -3.91 -2.20 4.58
C PHE A 24 -3.17 -1.35 5.60
N GLY A 25 -3.34 -0.03 5.50
CA GLY A 25 -2.67 0.90 6.39
C GLY A 25 -2.71 2.32 5.86
N LYS A 26 -1.96 3.19 6.53
CA LYS A 26 -1.90 4.62 6.23
C LYS A 26 -0.75 4.93 5.30
N ILE A 27 -0.97 5.75 4.27
CA ILE A 27 0.11 6.27 3.44
C ILE A 27 0.90 7.29 4.22
N ILE A 28 2.20 7.07 4.39
CA ILE A 28 3.08 8.01 5.12
C ILE A 28 3.92 8.85 4.19
N LYS A 29 4.33 8.27 3.06
CA LYS A 29 5.19 8.94 2.10
C LYS A 29 4.75 8.56 0.70
N ILE A 30 4.67 9.56 -0.17
CA ILE A 30 4.49 9.38 -1.61
C ILE A 30 5.72 10.01 -2.27
N LYS A 31 6.37 9.25 -3.14
CA LYS A 31 7.42 9.70 -4.05
C LYS A 31 6.91 9.54 -5.48
N LYS A 32 7.71 9.97 -6.47
CA LYS A 32 7.35 9.95 -7.90
C LYS A 32 6.82 8.59 -8.39
N PHE A 33 7.39 7.48 -7.92
CA PHE A 33 7.01 6.12 -8.36
C PHE A 33 6.66 5.15 -7.24
N THR A 34 6.86 5.55 -5.98
CA THR A 34 6.65 4.68 -4.82
C THR A 34 5.82 5.35 -3.76
N PHE A 35 5.14 4.54 -2.96
CA PHE A 35 4.46 5.00 -1.76
C PHE A 35 4.72 4.02 -0.62
N ASN A 36 4.79 4.58 0.59
CA ASN A 36 5.00 3.83 1.81
C ASN A 36 3.68 3.72 2.56
N VAL A 37 3.29 2.49 2.88
CA VAL A 37 2.12 2.19 3.70
C VAL A 37 2.59 1.65 5.03
N GLU A 38 2.06 2.23 6.09
CA GLU A 38 2.32 1.84 7.46
C GLU A 38 1.10 1.18 8.07
N LYS A 39 1.32 0.06 8.75
CA LYS A 39 0.31 -0.68 9.50
C LYS A 39 0.85 -0.95 10.91
N LYS A 40 0.03 -0.68 11.93
CA LYS A 40 0.34 -1.05 13.31
C LYS A 40 -0.43 -2.33 13.66
N ILE A 41 0.27 -3.36 14.11
CA ILE A 41 -0.31 -4.64 14.55
C ILE A 41 0.29 -4.99 15.91
N GLN A 42 -0.55 -5.16 16.94
CA GLN A 42 -0.10 -5.60 18.28
C GLN A 42 1.10 -4.79 18.82
N GLY A 43 1.09 -3.47 18.61
CA GLY A 43 2.18 -2.58 19.03
C GLY A 43 3.36 -2.50 18.06
N ILE A 44 3.52 -3.47 17.16
CA ILE A 44 4.58 -3.51 16.15
C ILE A 44 4.20 -2.67 14.94
N LYS A 45 5.17 -1.91 14.44
CA LYS A 45 5.04 -0.98 13.33
C LYS A 45 5.60 -1.60 12.05
N LEU A 46 4.73 -1.97 11.13
CA LEU A 46 5.10 -2.56 9.84
C LEU A 46 5.04 -1.50 8.74
N ASN A 47 6.18 -1.28 8.08
CA ASN A 47 6.30 -0.39 6.94
C ASN A 47 6.56 -1.17 5.67
N LYS A 48 5.73 -0.95 4.64
CA LYS A 48 5.89 -1.58 3.34
C LYS A 48 5.90 -0.54 2.22
N ILE A 49 6.82 -0.73 1.27
CA ILE A 49 6.98 0.14 0.12
C ILE A 49 6.36 -0.54 -1.10
N PHE A 50 5.56 0.21 -1.84
CA PHE A 50 4.92 -0.25 -3.06
C PHE A 50 5.30 0.66 -4.23
N PHE A 51 5.40 0.07 -5.43
CA PHE A 51 5.63 0.80 -6.67
C PHE A 51 4.31 0.98 -7.41
N ILE A 52 4.04 2.19 -7.89
CA ILE A 52 2.78 2.55 -8.57
C ILE A 52 2.60 1.75 -9.87
N LYS A 53 3.69 1.42 -10.57
CA LYS A 53 3.71 0.67 -11.82
C LYS A 53 4.18 -0.79 -11.65
N ASN A 54 4.02 -1.38 -10.46
CA ASN A 54 4.40 -2.77 -10.27
C ASN A 54 3.40 -3.68 -11.02
N PRO A 55 3.84 -4.61 -11.90
CA PRO A 55 2.94 -5.58 -12.51
C PRO A 55 2.21 -6.46 -11.49
N ASN A 56 2.80 -6.66 -10.31
CA ASN A 56 2.19 -7.41 -9.22
C ASN A 56 1.19 -6.58 -8.40
N LEU A 57 1.01 -5.29 -8.66
CA LEU A 57 0.00 -4.47 -7.99
C LEU A 57 -1.34 -4.68 -8.68
N ILE A 58 -2.29 -5.28 -7.96
CA ILE A 58 -3.61 -5.63 -8.51
C ILE A 58 -4.57 -4.45 -8.35
N SER A 59 -4.68 -3.91 -7.12
CA SER A 59 -5.58 -2.80 -6.86
C SER A 59 -5.12 -1.93 -5.69
N LEU A 60 -5.54 -0.67 -5.74
CA LEU A 60 -5.40 0.30 -4.66
C LEU A 60 -6.77 0.90 -4.36
N LYS A 61 -7.25 0.81 -3.12
CA LYS A 61 -8.55 1.35 -2.70
C LYS A 61 -8.39 2.23 -1.48
N ASN A 62 -9.02 3.40 -1.48
CA ASN A 62 -9.15 4.23 -0.28
C ASN A 62 -10.17 3.58 0.66
N ILE A 63 -9.85 3.56 1.95
CA ILE A 63 -10.78 3.20 3.04
C ILE A 63 -11.12 4.48 3.79
#